data_AF-A0A0G1AXB5-F1
#
_entry.id   AF-A0A0G1AXB5-F1
#
_cell.length_a   1.000
_cell.length_b   1.000
_cell.length_c   1.000
_cell.angle_alpha   90.00
_cell.angle_beta   90.00
_cell.angle_gamma   90.00
#
_symmetry.space_group_name_H-M   'P 1'
#
loop_
_entity.id
_entity.type
_entity.pdbx_description
1 polymer ?
#
loop_
_entity_poly.entity_id
_entity_poly.type
_entity_poly.pdbx_seq_one_letter_code
_entity_poly.pdbx_strand_id
1 'polypeptide(L)'
;MRILAFLLGVLILFFISWRLGDKFSESSNIDKVFHILMSIFIALLLSVFFKDARLIIGMVLTIGFLWEVYQFYHDFNVFGANFRIKEFLGDSAGDLFADLAGAVFFVWWINPHI
;
A
#
# COMPACT_ATOMS: atom_id res chain seq x y z
N MET A 1 11.27 -21.77 8.19
CA MET A 1 12.02 -21.11 7.09
C MET A 1 11.14 -20.24 6.19
N ARG A 2 9.96 -20.69 5.73
CA ARG A 2 9.06 -19.90 4.86
C ARG A 2 8.60 -18.56 5.47
N ILE A 3 8.17 -18.57 6.74
CA ILE A 3 7.74 -17.36 7.49
C ILE A 3 8.90 -16.36 7.70
N LEU A 4 10.14 -16.84 7.81
CA LEU A 4 11.30 -15.97 8.04
C LEU A 4 11.73 -15.24 6.75
N ALA A 5 11.81 -15.97 5.62
CA ALA A 5 12.06 -15.36 4.31
C ALA A 5 10.95 -14.37 3.91
N PHE A 6 9.71 -14.67 4.34
CA PHE A 6 8.54 -13.83 4.18
C PHE A 6 8.60 -12.54 5.00
N LEU A 7 8.94 -12.61 6.29
CA LEU A 7 9.16 -11.42 7.13
C LEU A 7 10.33 -10.57 6.62
N LEU A 8 11.38 -11.22 6.11
CA LEU A 8 12.47 -10.51 5.44
C LEU A 8 12.00 -9.79 4.18
N GLY A 9 11.15 -10.42 3.36
CA GLY A 9 10.58 -9.81 2.14
C GLY A 9 9.72 -8.58 2.45
N VAL A 10 8.86 -8.66 3.49
CA VAL A 10 8.08 -7.53 4.00
C VAL A 10 9.00 -6.40 4.46
N LEU A 11 10.01 -6.71 5.28
CA LEU A 11 10.97 -5.72 5.78
C LEU A 11 11.76 -5.08 4.64
N ILE A 12 12.17 -5.85 3.62
CA ILE A 12 12.89 -5.34 2.46
C ILE A 12 12.00 -4.44 1.61
N LEU A 13 10.77 -4.84 1.29
CA LEU A 13 9.84 -4.03 0.50
C LEU A 13 9.38 -2.76 1.24
N PHE A 14 9.20 -2.86 2.55
CA PHE A 14 8.97 -1.70 3.41
C PHE A 14 10.17 -0.74 3.38
N PHE A 15 11.40 -1.25 3.54
CA PHE A 15 12.61 -0.43 3.53
C PHE A 15 12.90 0.18 2.15
N ILE A 16 12.62 -0.56 1.07
CA ILE A 16 12.72 -0.08 -0.31
C ILE A 16 11.68 1.00 -0.56
N SER A 17 10.42 0.80 -0.19
CA SER A 17 9.36 1.79 -0.38
C SER A 17 9.61 3.04 0.46
N TRP A 18 10.07 2.89 1.70
CA TRP A 18 10.46 4.03 2.53
C TRP A 18 11.65 4.80 1.94
N ARG A 19 12.72 4.11 1.54
CA ARG A 19 13.94 4.76 1.03
C ARG A 19 13.79 5.35 -0.37
N LEU A 20 12.96 4.73 -1.21
CA LEU A 20 12.64 5.25 -2.54
C LEU A 20 11.56 6.32 -2.47
N GLY A 21 10.58 6.21 -1.56
CA GLY A 21 9.61 7.27 -1.24
C GLY A 21 10.31 8.58 -0.88
N ASP A 22 11.32 8.55 -0.01
CA ASP A 22 12.14 9.72 0.35
C ASP A 22 12.88 10.37 -0.85
N LYS A 23 13.18 9.59 -1.90
CA LYS A 23 13.93 10.07 -3.09
C LYS A 23 13.04 10.48 -4.26
N PHE A 24 11.81 9.98 -4.31
CA PHE A 24 10.88 10.19 -5.41
C PHE A 24 9.60 10.94 -5.00
N SER A 25 9.54 11.44 -3.76
CA SER A 25 8.42 12.19 -3.18
C SER A 25 7.97 13.42 -3.98
N GLU A 26 8.77 13.90 -4.94
CA GLU A 26 8.37 14.99 -5.84
C GLU A 26 7.51 14.55 -7.04
N SER A 27 7.41 13.24 -7.32
CA SER A 27 6.62 12.71 -8.43
C SER A 27 5.46 11.84 -7.92
N SER A 28 4.26 12.43 -7.87
CA SER A 28 3.04 11.74 -7.42
C SER A 28 2.76 10.44 -8.17
N ASN A 29 3.24 10.30 -9.41
CA ASN A 29 3.07 9.08 -10.20
C ASN A 29 3.93 7.90 -9.71
N ILE A 30 5.14 8.18 -9.22
CA ILE A 30 6.05 7.12 -8.74
C ILE A 30 5.53 6.56 -7.42
N ASP A 31 4.98 7.42 -6.57
CA ASP A 31 4.36 7.04 -5.31
C ASP A 31 3.19 6.07 -5.52
N LYS A 32 2.29 6.35 -6.48
CA LYS A 32 1.20 5.41 -6.84
C LYS A 32 1.71 4.04 -7.33
N VAL A 33 2.86 4.00 -8.02
CA VAL A 33 3.47 2.73 -8.44
C VAL A 33 3.94 1.93 -7.21
N PHE A 34 4.48 2.59 -6.18
CA PHE A 34 4.83 1.92 -4.93
C PHE A 34 3.62 1.37 -4.19
N HIS A 35 2.51 2.12 -4.14
CA HIS A 35 1.23 1.63 -3.61
C HIS A 35 0.77 0.36 -4.33
N ILE A 36 0.78 0.34 -5.66
CA ILE A 36 0.43 -0.85 -6.46
C ILE A 36 1.33 -2.04 -6.10
N LEU A 37 2.66 -1.84 -6.07
CA LEU A 37 3.61 -2.92 -5.79
C LEU A 37 3.46 -3.45 -4.36
N MET A 38 3.29 -2.56 -3.39
CA MET A 38 3.05 -2.91 -1.99
C MET A 38 1.77 -3.73 -1.86
N SER A 39 0.69 -3.29 -2.51
CA SER A 39 -0.60 -3.96 -2.46
C SER A 39 -0.61 -5.32 -3.15
N ILE A 40 0.09 -5.49 -4.29
CA ILE A 40 0.32 -6.81 -4.91
C ILE A 40 1.03 -7.72 -3.91
N PHE A 41 2.05 -7.20 -3.24
CA PHE A 41 2.83 -7.98 -2.29
C PHE A 41 1.98 -8.39 -1.08
N ILE A 42 1.27 -7.47 -0.43
CA ILE A 42 0.37 -7.78 0.70
C ILE A 42 -0.69 -8.80 0.26
N ALA A 43 -1.28 -8.64 -0.93
CA ALA A 43 -2.26 -9.58 -1.44
C ALA A 43 -1.67 -11.01 -1.63
N LEU A 44 -0.44 -11.10 -2.14
CA LEU A 44 0.32 -12.36 -2.20
C LEU A 44 0.58 -12.94 -0.81
N LEU A 45 0.87 -12.12 0.20
CA LEU A 45 1.05 -12.60 1.57
C LEU A 45 -0.25 -13.19 2.13
N LEU A 46 -1.36 -12.49 1.92
CA LEU A 46 -2.67 -12.90 2.41
C LEU A 46 -3.16 -14.17 1.71
N SER A 47 -2.82 -14.38 0.43
CA SER A 47 -3.21 -15.58 -0.30
C SER A 47 -2.60 -16.89 0.25
N VAL A 48 -1.51 -16.80 1.02
CA VAL A 48 -0.94 -17.94 1.75
C VAL A 48 -1.90 -18.46 2.82
N PHE A 49 -2.69 -17.57 3.44
CA PHE A 49 -3.57 -17.88 4.56
C PHE A 49 -5.05 -17.94 4.17
N PHE A 50 -5.44 -17.15 3.17
CA PHE A 50 -6.83 -16.99 2.74
C PHE A 50 -6.97 -17.37 1.28
N LYS A 51 -8.06 -18.10 0.95
CA LYS A 51 -8.39 -18.45 -0.45
C LYS A 51 -9.44 -17.54 -1.07
N ASP A 52 -10.14 -16.74 -0.26
CA ASP A 52 -11.18 -15.85 -0.73
C ASP A 52 -10.59 -14.54 -1.25
N ALA A 53 -10.69 -14.36 -2.56
CA ALA A 53 -10.33 -13.16 -3.31
C ALA A 53 -10.89 -11.86 -2.70
N ARG A 54 -12.17 -11.85 -2.31
CA ARG A 54 -12.84 -10.66 -1.79
C ARG A 54 -12.31 -10.29 -0.42
N LEU A 55 -12.01 -11.29 0.41
CA LEU A 55 -11.41 -11.10 1.71
C LEU A 55 -10.00 -10.50 1.60
N ILE A 56 -9.18 -11.02 0.68
CA ILE A 56 -7.82 -10.50 0.44
C ILE A 56 -7.87 -9.04 0.00
N ILE A 57 -8.70 -8.71 -1.00
CA ILE A 57 -8.85 -7.33 -1.48
C ILE A 57 -9.35 -6.42 -0.34
N GLY A 58 -10.35 -6.85 0.43
CA GLY A 58 -10.86 -6.09 1.56
C GLY A 58 -9.80 -5.83 2.64
N MET A 59 -8.94 -6.81 2.93
CA MET A 59 -7.84 -6.66 3.88
C MET A 59 -6.77 -5.69 3.38
N VAL A 60 -6.37 -5.76 2.11
CA VAL A 60 -5.41 -4.81 1.53
C VAL A 60 -5.95 -3.39 1.61
N LEU A 61 -7.20 -3.17 1.20
CA LEU A 61 -7.86 -1.86 1.29
C LEU A 61 -7.95 -1.36 2.73
N THR A 62 -8.24 -2.24 3.68
CA THR A 62 -8.30 -1.86 5.11
C THR A 62 -6.92 -1.40 5.60
N ILE A 63 -5.84 -2.08 5.19
CA ILE A 63 -4.47 -1.71 5.54
C ILE A 63 -4.10 -0.36 4.92
N GLY A 64 -4.37 -0.16 3.62
CA GLY A 64 -4.14 1.12 2.93
C GLY A 64 -4.91 2.26 3.59
N PHE A 65 -6.20 2.05 3.91
CA PHE A 65 -7.01 3.06 4.59
C PHE A 65 -6.47 3.43 5.98
N LEU A 66 -6.04 2.44 6.77
CA LEU A 66 -5.43 2.71 8.08
C LEU A 66 -4.12 3.49 7.95
N TRP A 67 -3.34 3.23 6.90
CA TRP A 67 -2.12 3.97 6.59
C TRP A 67 -2.42 5.43 6.25
N GLU A 68 -3.39 5.69 5.38
CA GLU A 68 -3.82 7.07 5.05
C GLU A 68 -4.32 7.82 6.28
N VAL A 69 -5.11 7.18 7.14
CA VAL A 69 -5.57 7.80 8.40
C VAL A 69 -4.40 8.11 9.32
N TYR A 70 -3.39 7.24 9.38
CA TYR A 70 -2.17 7.47 10.16
C TYR A 70 -1.36 8.66 9.60
N GLN A 71 -1.14 8.71 8.28
CA GLN A 71 -0.45 9.82 7.63
C GLN A 71 -1.20 11.14 7.83
N PHE A 72 -2.53 11.14 7.68
CA PHE A 72 -3.36 12.31 7.97
C PHE A 72 -3.10 12.84 9.39
N TYR A 73 -3.15 11.95 10.39
CA TYR A 73 -2.93 12.31 11.78
C TYR A 73 -1.51 12.83 12.02
N HIS A 74 -0.50 12.20 11.41
CA HIS A 74 0.89 12.61 11.52
C HIS A 74 1.10 13.99 10.91
N ASP A 75 0.67 14.20 9.67
CA ASP A 75 0.91 15.44 8.92
C ASP A 75 0.09 16.61 9.47
N PHE A 76 -1.14 16.35 9.95
CA PHE A 76 -1.91 17.35 10.66
C PHE A 76 -1.19 17.84 11.92
N ASN A 77 -0.56 16.93 12.68
CA ASN A 77 0.22 17.30 13.87
C ASN A 77 1.54 18.00 13.54
N VAL A 78 2.18 17.67 12.42
CA VAL A 78 3.46 18.26 12.00
C VAL A 78 3.28 19.64 11.36
N PHE A 79 2.29 19.82 10.48
CA PHE A 79 2.09 21.04 9.68
C PHE A 79 1.01 21.98 10.23
N GLY A 80 0.15 21.50 11.14
CA GLY A 80 -0.86 22.31 11.83
C GLY A 80 -1.78 23.07 10.87
N ALA A 81 -1.93 24.38 11.07
CA ALA A 81 -2.84 25.23 10.30
C ALA A 81 -2.49 25.39 8.81
N ASN A 82 -1.29 24.99 8.37
CA ASN A 82 -0.87 25.01 6.97
C ASN A 82 -1.29 23.74 6.20
N PHE A 83 -1.95 22.79 6.87
CA PHE A 83 -2.34 21.52 6.30
C PHE A 83 -3.47 21.67 5.25
N ARG A 84 -3.21 21.21 4.03
CA ARG A 84 -4.14 21.33 2.89
C ARG A 84 -5.00 20.08 2.77
N ILE A 85 -6.04 20.00 3.61
CA ILE A 85 -6.97 18.85 3.70
C ILE A 85 -7.47 18.38 2.33
N LYS A 86 -7.80 19.31 1.42
CA LYS A 86 -8.32 18.97 0.09
C LYS A 86 -7.27 18.28 -0.81
N GLU A 87 -6.02 18.72 -0.75
CA GLU A 87 -4.93 18.11 -1.52
C GLU A 87 -4.59 16.73 -0.94
N PHE A 88 -4.52 16.62 0.38
CA PHE A 88 -4.35 15.35 1.08
C PHE A 88 -5.44 14.33 0.71
N LEU A 89 -6.73 14.71 0.83
CA LEU A 89 -7.84 13.80 0.50
C LEU A 89 -7.81 13.34 -0.96
N GLY A 90 -7.36 14.20 -1.88
CA GLY A 90 -7.20 13.85 -3.29
C GLY A 90 -6.06 12.87 -3.52
N ASP A 91 -4.92 13.08 -2.86
CA ASP A 91 -3.74 12.22 -2.96
C ASP A 91 -4.01 10.84 -2.34
N SER A 92 -4.53 10.82 -1.11
CA SER A 92 -4.93 9.61 -0.38
C SER A 92 -5.98 8.79 -1.11
N ALA A 93 -6.94 9.44 -1.77
CA ALA A 93 -7.90 8.71 -2.61
C ALA A 93 -7.19 8.03 -3.79
N GLY A 94 -6.21 8.71 -4.40
CA GLY A 94 -5.35 8.14 -5.42
C GLY A 94 -4.55 6.94 -4.92
N ASP A 95 -4.04 6.99 -3.69
CA ASP A 95 -3.31 5.87 -3.06
C ASP A 95 -4.20 4.67 -2.80
N LEU A 96 -5.41 4.90 -2.29
CA LEU A 96 -6.38 3.83 -2.10
C LEU A 96 -6.81 3.18 -3.41
N PHE A 97 -6.94 3.96 -4.50
CA PHE A 97 -7.19 3.41 -5.83
C PHE A 97 -5.99 2.62 -6.37
N ALA A 98 -4.77 3.08 -6.11
CA ALA A 98 -3.54 2.37 -6.46
C ALA A 98 -3.43 1.04 -5.69
N ASP A 99 -3.75 1.04 -4.41
CA ASP A 99 -3.79 -0.16 -3.57
C ASP A 99 -4.84 -1.16 -4.04
N LEU A 100 -6.04 -0.66 -4.36
CA LEU A 100 -7.10 -1.47 -4.97
C LEU A 100 -6.61 -2.12 -6.27
N ALA A 101 -6.00 -1.33 -7.16
CA ALA A 101 -5.50 -1.80 -8.45
C ALA A 101 -4.45 -2.90 -8.26
N GLY A 102 -3.52 -2.74 -7.32
CA GLY A 102 -2.52 -3.76 -6.97
C GLY A 102 -3.16 -5.05 -6.44
N ALA A 103 -4.07 -4.95 -5.49
CA ALA A 103 -4.76 -6.11 -4.92
C ALA A 103 -5.59 -6.88 -5.97
N VAL A 104 -6.34 -6.14 -6.79
CA VAL A 104 -7.16 -6.71 -7.87
C VAL A 104 -6.29 -7.37 -8.93
N PHE A 105 -5.22 -6.70 -9.36
CA PHE A 105 -4.26 -7.25 -10.32
C PHE A 105 -3.66 -8.56 -9.81
N PHE A 106 -3.25 -8.61 -8.53
CA PHE A 106 -2.76 -9.84 -7.94
C PHE A 106 -3.82 -10.95 -7.98
N VAL A 107 -5.00 -10.69 -7.43
CA VAL A 107 -6.02 -11.73 -7.22
C VAL A 107 -6.56 -12.30 -8.54
N TRP A 108 -6.75 -11.47 -9.57
CA TRP A 108 -7.33 -11.92 -10.83
C TRP A 108 -6.31 -12.28 -11.90
N TRP A 109 -5.11 -11.69 -11.87
CA TRP A 109 -4.11 -11.94 -12.92
C TRP A 109 -2.96 -12.81 -12.44
N ILE A 110 -2.47 -12.64 -11.21
CA ILE A 110 -1.29 -13.37 -10.74
C ILE A 110 -1.71 -14.69 -10.07
N ASN A 111 -2.61 -14.63 -9.09
CA ASN A 111 -3.00 -15.77 -8.25
C ASN A 111 -3.50 -17.01 -9.03
N PRO A 112 -4.22 -16.90 -10.16
CA PRO A 112 -4.63 -18.10 -10.94
C PRO A 112 -3.47 -18.86 -11.60
N HIS A 113 -2.27 -18.28 -11.67
CA HIS A 113 -1.11 -18.83 -12.38
C HIS A 113 -0.01 -19.35 -11.45
N ILE A 114 -0.23 -19.31 -10.13
CA ILE A 114 0.69 -19.80 -9.09
C ILE A 114 0.06 -21.01 -8.39
#